data_AF-A0A0M1JNP4-F1
#
_entry.id   AF-A0A0M1JNP4-F1
#
_cell.length_a   1.000
_cell.length_b   1.000
_cell.length_c   1.000
_cell.angle_alpha   90.00
_cell.angle_beta   90.00
_cell.angle_gamma   90.00
#
_symmetry.space_group_name_H-M   'P 1'
#
loop_
_entity.id
_entity.type
_entity.pdbx_description
1 polymer ?
#
loop_
_entity_poly.entity_id
_entity_poly.type
_entity_poly.pdbx_seq_one_letter_code
_entity_poly.pdbx_strand_id
1 'polypeptide(L)' 'MREKLVVPKMKSVRVEGMKAIVEGLGIAKAAFFFRETMSQEVDYLEVKDRLFGNKSAREIYQ' A
#
# COMPACT_ATOMS: atom_id res chain seq x y z
N MET A 1 -29.38 24.44 -9.77
CA MET A 1 -28.10 24.33 -9.03
C MET A 1 -27.32 23.17 -9.63
N ARG A 2 -26.08 23.35 -10.08
CA ARG A 2 -25.21 22.21 -10.41
C ARG A 2 -24.64 21.70 -9.09
N GLU A 3 -25.02 20.50 -8.67
CA GLU A 3 -24.35 19.84 -7.56
C GLU A 3 -22.86 19.74 -7.91
N LYS A 4 -22.00 20.35 -7.09
CA LYS A 4 -20.56 20.15 -7.22
C LYS A 4 -20.30 18.68 -6.98
N LEU A 5 -19.92 17.95 -8.03
CA LEU A 5 -19.36 16.61 -7.90
C LEU A 5 -18.09 16.71 -7.06
N VAL A 6 -18.21 16.40 -5.76
CA VAL A 6 -17.07 16.29 -4.87
C VAL A 6 -16.52 14.89 -5.03
N VAL A 7 -15.45 14.76 -5.83
CA VAL A 7 -14.71 13.51 -5.92
C VAL A 7 -14.02 13.26 -4.58
N PRO A 8 -14.30 12.14 -3.89
CA PRO A 8 -13.68 11.85 -2.61
C PRO A 8 -12.16 11.66 -2.78
N LYS A 9 -11.39 12.06 -1.77
CA LYS A 9 -9.94 11.90 -1.80
C LYS A 9 -9.62 10.41 -1.78
N MET A 10 -8.75 9.94 -2.67
CA MET A 10 -8.37 8.52 -2.74
C MET A 10 -7.90 7.95 -1.39
N LYS A 11 -7.24 8.78 -0.57
CA LYS A 11 -6.82 8.41 0.78
C LYS A 11 -8.00 8.11 1.72
N SER A 12 -9.09 8.86 1.66
CA SER A 12 -10.26 8.62 2.52
C SER A 12 -10.97 7.33 2.13
N VAL A 13 -11.15 7.10 0.83
CA VAL A 13 -11.75 5.86 0.29
C VAL A 13 -10.94 4.63 0.71
N ARG A 14 -9.60 4.71 0.65
CA ARG A 14 -8.72 3.61 1.09
C ARG A 14 -8.90 3.28 2.56
N VAL A 15 -8.95 4.29 3.43
CA VAL A 15 -9.12 4.10 4.88
C VAL A 15 -10.48 3.49 5.20
N GLU A 16 -11.55 3.97 4.57
CA GLU A 16 -12.88 3.39 4.71
C GLU A 16 -12.94 1.92 4.27
N GLY A 17 -12.34 1.59 3.12
CA GLY A 17 -12.27 0.22 2.64
C GLY A 17 -11.52 -0.72 3.59
N MET A 18 -10.35 -0.30 4.09
CA MET A 18 -9.60 -1.08 5.08
C MET A 18 -10.41 -1.29 6.36
N LYS A 19 -11.11 -0.25 6.83
CA LYS A 19 -11.93 -0.31 8.04
C LYS A 19 -13.09 -1.30 7.88
N ALA A 20 -13.82 -1.24 6.77
CA ALA A 20 -14.92 -2.17 6.49
C ALA A 20 -14.46 -3.64 6.46
N ILE A 21 -13.27 -3.91 5.90
CA ILE A 21 -12.68 -5.25 5.86
C ILE A 21 -12.30 -5.72 7.28
N VAL A 22 -11.67 -4.86 8.08
CA VAL A 22 -11.30 -5.18 9.47
C VAL A 22 -12.53 -5.43 10.34
N GLU A 23 -13.58 -4.62 10.19
CA GLU A 23 -14.84 -4.78 10.92
C GLU A 23 -15.57 -6.08 10.54
N GLY A 24 -15.57 -6.46 9.25
CA GLY A 24 -16.23 -7.68 8.79
C GLY A 24 -15.48 -8.99 9.10
N LEU A 25 -14.14 -8.97 9.05
CA LEU A 25 -13.33 -10.19 9.20
C LEU A 25 -12.69 -10.34 10.57
N GLY A 26 -12.56 -9.25 11.33
CA GLY A 26 -11.68 -9.17 12.48
C GLY A 26 -10.22 -8.98 12.09
N ILE A 27 -9.43 -8.39 13.00
CA ILE A 27 -8.08 -7.88 12.70
C ILE A 27 -7.11 -8.96 12.17
N ALA A 28 -7.19 -10.18 12.69
CA ALA A 28 -6.29 -11.26 12.27
C ALA A 28 -6.55 -11.71 10.82
N LYS A 29 -7.81 -11.99 10.48
CA LYS A 29 -8.18 -12.42 9.11
C LYS A 29 -8.00 -11.29 8.10
N ALA A 30 -8.31 -10.06 8.48
CA ALA A 30 -8.06 -8.89 7.64
C ALA A 30 -6.56 -8.72 7.34
N ALA A 31 -5.68 -8.92 8.33
CA ALA A 31 -4.23 -8.85 8.11
C ALA A 31 -3.73 -9.88 7.08
N PHE A 32 -4.19 -11.14 7.19
CA PHE A 32 -3.88 -12.16 6.19
C PHE A 32 -4.45 -11.78 4.81
N PHE A 33 -5.71 -11.33 4.75
CA PHE A 33 -6.33 -10.91 3.49
C PHE A 33 -5.55 -9.79 2.79
N PHE A 34 -5.12 -8.76 3.53
CA PHE A 34 -4.30 -7.68 2.97
C PHE A 34 -2.96 -8.19 2.48
N ARG A 35 -2.29 -9.06 3.23
CA ARG A 35 -1.01 -9.64 2.83
C ARG A 35 -1.14 -10.45 1.55
N GLU A 36 -2.12 -11.34 1.45
CA GLU A 36 -2.21 -12.27 0.31
C GLU A 36 -2.85 -11.62 -0.92
N THR A 37 -3.77 -10.67 -0.75
CA THR A 37 -4.62 -10.15 -1.84
C THR A 37 -4.27 -8.73 -2.24
N MET A 38 -3.69 -7.95 -1.31
CA MET A 38 -3.39 -6.53 -1.53
C MET A 38 -1.90 -6.20 -1.43
N SER A 39 -1.04 -7.14 -1.03
CA SER A 39 0.39 -6.97 -1.27
C SER A 39 0.62 -7.12 -2.77
N GLN A 40 1.29 -6.13 -3.36
CA GLN A 40 1.85 -6.32 -4.69
C GLN A 40 3.08 -7.22 -4.50
N GLU A 41 3.25 -8.23 -5.36
CA GLU A 41 4.56 -8.86 -5.54
C GLU A 41 5.53 -7.76 -5.97
N VAL A 42 6.28 -7.24 -5.01
CA VAL A 42 7.35 -6.30 -5.26
C VAL A 42 8.59 -7.12 -5.54
N ASP A 43 9.10 -7.03 -6.76
CA ASP A 43 10.39 -7.60 -7.10
C ASP A 43 11.45 -6.87 -6.26
N TYR A 44 11.95 -7.56 -5.23
CA TYR A 44 12.97 -7.02 -4.34
C TYR A 44 14.20 -6.56 -5.13
N LEU A 45 14.57 -7.26 -6.21
CA LEU A 45 15.71 -6.88 -7.04
C LEU A 45 15.39 -5.61 -7.83
N GLU A 46 14.20 -5.48 -8.40
CA GLU A 46 13.78 -4.24 -9.08
C GLU A 46 13.77 -3.04 -8.12
N VAL A 47 13.21 -3.21 -6.92
CA VAL A 47 13.12 -2.15 -5.92
C VAL A 47 14.51 -1.79 -5.40
N LYS A 48 15.36 -2.78 -5.13
CA LYS A 48 16.75 -2.57 -4.71
C LYS A 48 17.54 -1.83 -5.79
N ASP A 49 17.39 -2.22 -7.05
CA ASP A 49 18.09 -1.59 -8.16
C ASP A 49 17.63 -0.14 -8.38
N ARG A 50 16.31 0.12 -8.31
CA ARG A 50 15.77 1.49 -8.35
C ARG A 50 16.31 2.39 -7.24
N LEU A 51 16.44 1.86 -6.03
CA LEU A 51 16.85 2.64 -4.86
C LEU A 51 18.37 2.79 -4.74
N PHE A 52 19.12 1.78 -5.17
CA PHE A 52 20.54 1.63 -4.86
C PHE A 52 21.42 1.21 -6.03
N GLY A 53 20.89 1.00 -7.25
CA GLY A 53 21.65 0.52 -8.41
C GLY A 53 22.83 1.40 -8.80
N ASN A 54 22.74 2.71 -8.48
CA ASN A 54 23.82 3.68 -8.69
C ASN A 54 24.71 3.89 -7.46
N LYS A 55 24.53 3.11 -6.39
CA LYS A 55 25.31 3.21 -5.16
C LYS A 55 26.18 1.98 -4.96
N SER A 56 27.44 2.19 -4.59
CA SER A 56 28.29 1.12 -4.09
C SER A 56 27.79 0.61 -2.75
N ALA A 57 28.11 -0.64 -2.42
CA ALA A 57 27.74 -1.21 -1.12
C ALA A 57 28.20 -0.34 0.06
N ARG A 58 29.37 0.29 -0.07
CA ARG A 58 29.91 1.20 0.95
C ARG A 58 29.02 2.42 1.19
N GLU A 59 28.40 2.97 0.14
CA GLU A 59 27.50 4.13 0.23
C GLU A 59 26.10 3.79 0.75
N ILE A 60 25.76 2.50 0.84
CA ILE A 60 24.47 2.02 1.36
C ILE A 60 24.55 1.77 2.87
N TYR A 61 25.71 1.32 3.37
CA TYR A 61 25.91 0.89 4.77
C TYR A 61 26.71 1.88 5.64
N GLN A 62 26.99 3.09 5.13
CA GLN A 62 27.56 4.22 5.89
C GLN A 62 26.47 5.13 6.41
#